data_AF-A0A293LPK4-F1
#
_entry.id   AF-A0A293LPK4-F1
#
_cell.length_a   1.000
_cell.length_b   1.000
_cell.length_c   1.000
_cell.angle_alpha   90.00
_cell.angle_beta   90.00
_cell.angle_gamma   90.00
#
_symmetry.space_group_name_H-M   'P 1'
#
loop_
_entity.id
_entity.type
_entity.pdbx_description
1 polymer ?
#
loop_
_entity_poly.entity_id
_entity_poly.type
_entity_poly.pdbx_seq_one_letter_code
_entity_poly.pdbx_strand_id
1 'polypeptide(L)'
;MQNSLRQRKPIVSERAEMKNTERRSSALLPSGVYNVQFPRTVYYISSVILVGLLLILVGVFELRRLTLDHRLMLEKSLWRPDSLTNVTNGKKTCDSRPVVWVRGKNLESGYLRHVFSVFEQLGYRVGDGTDDWSVLWSHEYPFAELSHEMTHLKPYQRVNHFPGSGYITNKVSLSTGSNSEHVPKAFKLPQQKEEFLLETQMHPHKLWVQKSNHHRGIQVRLRCIHTSCGSRKATTIVEFR
;
A
#
# COMPACT_ATOMS: atom_id res chain seq x y z
N MET A 1 75.46 20.38 -16.03
CA MET A 1 75.41 21.86 -16.20
C MET A 1 74.25 22.38 -15.36
N GLN A 2 74.41 22.58 -14.05
CA GLN A 2 74.86 23.80 -13.34
C GLN A 2 74.00 25.07 -13.58
N ASN A 3 73.11 25.33 -12.60
CA ASN A 3 72.86 26.52 -11.78
C ASN A 3 72.86 27.97 -12.31
N SER A 4 72.01 28.77 -11.64
CA SER A 4 72.20 30.16 -11.15
C SER A 4 71.38 31.23 -11.87
N LEU A 5 70.23 31.67 -11.32
CA LEU A 5 70.03 32.81 -10.38
C LEU A 5 70.36 34.20 -10.99
N ARG A 6 69.41 35.16 -10.93
CA ARG A 6 69.30 36.20 -9.87
C ARG A 6 68.64 37.50 -10.37
N GLN A 7 67.48 37.81 -9.77
CA GLN A 7 66.93 39.10 -9.28
C GLN A 7 67.35 40.47 -9.89
N ARG A 8 66.37 41.37 -10.08
CA ARG A 8 66.02 42.50 -9.17
C ARG A 8 64.86 43.39 -9.71
N LYS A 9 63.87 43.68 -8.85
CA LYS A 9 62.93 44.86 -8.87
C LYS A 9 63.69 46.11 -8.34
N PRO A 10 63.13 47.31 -8.03
CA PRO A 10 61.74 47.90 -8.07
C PRO A 10 61.71 49.34 -8.69
N ILE A 11 60.67 50.20 -8.72
CA ILE A 11 60.06 51.09 -7.68
C ILE A 11 59.04 51.98 -8.47
N VAL A 12 57.72 51.93 -8.22
CA VAL A 12 56.86 52.90 -7.46
C VAL A 12 56.98 54.39 -7.87
N SER A 13 55.88 55.01 -8.30
CA SER A 13 55.42 56.30 -7.75
C SER A 13 53.99 56.64 -8.14
N GLU A 14 53.30 57.11 -7.11
CA GLU A 14 51.94 57.60 -6.90
C GLU A 14 51.65 58.96 -7.58
N ARG A 15 50.34 59.18 -7.87
CA ARG A 15 49.57 60.42 -7.58
C ARG A 15 49.75 61.69 -8.42
N ALA A 16 48.68 62.11 -9.10
CA ALA A 16 48.12 63.47 -8.98
C ALA A 16 46.68 63.54 -9.53
N GLU A 17 45.83 64.20 -8.75
CA GLU A 17 44.40 64.43 -8.92
C GLU A 17 44.04 65.57 -9.91
N MET A 18 42.72 65.67 -10.15
CA MET A 18 41.93 66.87 -10.46
C MET A 18 41.91 67.42 -11.91
N LYS A 19 40.78 67.20 -12.61
CA LYS A 19 39.70 68.22 -12.65
C LYS A 19 38.42 67.70 -13.30
N ASN A 20 37.35 67.95 -12.56
CA ASN A 20 35.94 67.78 -12.86
C ASN A 20 35.51 68.75 -13.97
N THR A 21 34.86 68.26 -15.04
CA THR A 21 33.88 69.08 -15.80
C THR A 21 32.81 68.17 -16.38
N GLU A 22 31.66 68.24 -15.71
CA GLU A 22 30.31 67.84 -16.06
C GLU A 22 29.88 67.91 -17.53
N ARG A 23 28.95 66.99 -17.84
CA ARG A 23 27.81 67.06 -18.80
C ARG A 23 28.08 66.83 -20.30
N ARG A 24 27.74 65.62 -20.76
CA ARG A 24 26.42 65.32 -21.39
C ARG A 24 26.28 63.85 -21.80
N SER A 25 25.12 63.29 -21.43
CA SER A 25 24.40 62.20 -22.09
C SER A 25 24.96 60.78 -21.95
N SER A 26 24.61 60.17 -20.82
CA SER A 26 24.67 58.73 -20.56
C SER A 26 23.88 57.93 -21.60
N ALA A 27 24.62 57.06 -22.29
CA ALA A 27 24.28 55.70 -22.72
C ALA A 27 22.79 55.36 -22.96
N LEU A 28 22.45 55.26 -24.25
CA LEU A 28 21.43 54.33 -24.74
C LEU A 28 21.80 52.90 -24.30
N LEU A 29 21.01 52.31 -23.40
CA LEU A 29 20.97 50.87 -23.19
C LEU A 29 20.18 50.25 -24.36
N PRO A 30 20.76 49.40 -25.20
CA PRO A 30 19.94 48.49 -25.98
C PRO A 30 19.40 47.44 -25.02
N SER A 31 18.09 47.49 -24.76
CA SER A 31 17.30 46.38 -24.24
C SER A 31 17.34 45.24 -25.27
N GLY A 32 18.46 44.53 -25.31
CA GLY A 32 18.65 43.31 -26.08
C GLY A 32 17.81 42.20 -25.48
N VAL A 33 16.57 42.11 -25.91
CA VAL A 33 15.74 40.91 -25.73
C VAL A 33 16.43 39.79 -26.51
N TYR A 34 17.16 38.92 -25.82
CA TYR A 34 17.72 37.72 -26.43
C TYR A 34 16.56 36.80 -26.84
N ASN A 35 16.11 36.92 -28.09
CA ASN A 35 15.19 35.98 -28.72
C ASN A 35 15.94 34.66 -28.96
N VAL A 36 15.98 33.81 -27.94
CA VAL A 36 16.51 32.44 -28.07
C VAL A 36 15.49 31.62 -28.86
N GLN A 37 15.76 31.43 -30.15
CA GLN A 37 14.91 30.64 -31.02
C GLN A 37 15.24 29.15 -30.86
N PHE A 38 14.46 28.44 -30.05
CA PHE A 38 14.64 27.01 -29.86
C PHE A 38 14.30 26.22 -31.15
N PRO A 39 15.00 25.10 -31.42
CA PRO A 39 14.68 24.25 -32.55
C PRO A 39 13.29 23.65 -32.39
N ARG A 40 12.58 23.45 -33.52
CA ARG A 40 11.19 22.96 -33.57
C ARG A 40 10.99 21.65 -32.77
N THR A 41 12.02 20.81 -32.70
CA THR A 41 12.04 19.56 -31.92
C THR A 41 11.83 19.77 -30.42
N VAL A 42 12.34 20.86 -29.85
CA VAL A 42 12.17 21.18 -28.42
C VAL A 42 10.71 21.53 -28.12
N TYR A 43 10.01 22.21 -29.03
CA TYR A 43 8.58 22.49 -28.89
C TYR A 43 7.72 21.22 -28.98
N TYR A 44 8.08 20.27 -29.84
CA TYR A 44 7.37 18.99 -29.89
C TYR A 44 7.56 18.20 -28.60
N ILE A 45 8.80 18.10 -28.09
CA ILE A 45 9.09 17.38 -26.85
C ILE A 45 8.38 18.03 -25.66
N SER A 46 8.42 19.36 -25.55
CA SER A 46 7.74 20.07 -24.46
C SER A 46 6.22 19.89 -24.52
N SER A 47 5.62 19.87 -25.72
CA SER A 47 4.19 19.60 -25.87
C SER A 47 3.78 18.21 -25.40
N VAL A 48 4.58 17.18 -25.72
CA VAL A 48 4.31 15.80 -25.30
C VAL A 48 4.43 15.67 -23.77
N ILE A 49 5.46 16.29 -23.18
CA ILE A 49 5.63 16.31 -21.71
C ILE A 49 4.44 17.04 -21.05
N LEU A 50 4.02 18.19 -21.58
CA LEU A 50 2.91 18.95 -21.05
C LEU A 50 1.60 18.14 -21.08
N VAL A 51 1.31 17.47 -22.19
CA VAL A 51 0.14 16.59 -22.32
C VAL A 51 0.24 15.42 -21.33
N GLY A 52 1.41 14.80 -21.20
CA GLY A 52 1.64 13.72 -20.22
C GLY A 52 1.40 14.18 -18.78
N LEU A 53 1.90 15.35 -18.39
CA LEU A 53 1.65 15.93 -17.07
C LEU A 53 0.17 16.24 -16.85
N LEU A 54 -0.53 16.75 -17.87
CA LEU A 54 -1.95 17.03 -17.80
C LEU A 54 -2.78 15.75 -17.63
N LEU A 55 -2.44 14.67 -18.35
CA LEU A 55 -3.08 13.36 -18.17
C LEU A 55 -2.84 12.78 -16.77
N ILE A 56 -1.64 12.91 -16.22
CA ILE A 56 -1.33 12.48 -14.84
C ILE A 56 -2.16 13.31 -13.85
N LEU A 57 -2.27 14.62 -14.03
CA LEU A 57 -3.08 15.49 -13.18
C LEU A 57 -4.56 15.11 -13.24
N VAL A 58 -5.11 14.84 -14.43
CA VAL A 58 -6.49 14.36 -14.60
C VAL A 58 -6.67 13.01 -13.90
N GLY A 59 -5.73 12.07 -14.08
CA GLY A 59 -5.79 10.77 -13.40
C GLY A 59 -5.75 10.88 -11.87
N VAL A 60 -4.90 11.76 -11.33
CA VAL A 60 -4.84 12.02 -9.88
C VAL A 60 -6.11 12.71 -9.39
N PHE A 61 -6.67 13.64 -10.19
CA PHE A 61 -7.92 14.32 -9.87
C PHE A 61 -9.09 13.35 -9.83
N GLU A 62 -9.26 12.51 -10.84
CA GLU A 62 -10.32 11.48 -10.87
C GLU A 62 -10.15 10.48 -9.73
N LEU A 63 -8.91 10.06 -9.42
CA LEU A 63 -8.66 9.17 -8.29
C LEU A 63 -9.03 9.84 -6.95
N ARG A 64 -8.69 11.13 -6.76
CA ARG A 64 -9.11 11.90 -5.59
C ARG A 64 -10.61 12.06 -5.52
N ARG A 65 -11.27 12.35 -6.64
CA ARG A 65 -12.72 12.47 -6.74
C ARG A 65 -13.40 11.17 -6.35
N LEU A 66 -12.99 10.05 -6.94
CA LEU A 66 -13.53 8.72 -6.59
C LEU A 66 -13.28 8.36 -5.12
N THR A 67 -12.12 8.72 -4.58
CA THR A 67 -11.81 8.49 -3.15
C THR A 67 -12.71 9.34 -2.25
N LEU A 68 -12.97 10.60 -2.61
CA LEU A 68 -13.85 11.50 -1.87
C LEU A 68 -15.31 11.06 -1.98
N ASP A 69 -15.79 10.71 -3.18
CA ASP A 69 -17.15 10.21 -3.39
C ASP A 69 -17.37 8.91 -2.60
N HIS A 70 -16.36 8.03 -2.56
CA HIS A 70 -16.41 6.82 -1.77
C HIS A 70 -16.43 7.11 -0.25
N ARG A 71 -15.60 8.04 0.22
CA ARG A 71 -15.59 8.48 1.62
C ARG A 71 -16.92 9.13 2.01
N LEU A 72 -17.50 9.95 1.14
CA LEU A 72 -18.80 10.58 1.35
C LEU A 72 -19.94 9.56 1.34
N MET A 73 -19.86 8.52 0.51
CA MET A 73 -20.82 7.41 0.53
C MET A 73 -20.70 6.59 1.81
N LEU A 74 -19.47 6.28 2.25
CA LEU A 74 -19.22 5.64 3.54
C LEU A 74 -19.75 6.53 4.66
N GLU A 75 -19.37 7.81 4.70
CA GLU A 75 -19.86 8.77 5.69
C GLU A 75 -21.38 8.85 5.67
N LYS A 76 -22.04 8.94 4.51
CA LYS A 76 -23.50 8.96 4.39
C LYS A 76 -24.17 7.65 4.83
N SER A 77 -23.52 6.50 4.60
CA SER A 77 -23.99 5.20 5.09
C SER A 77 -23.75 5.01 6.60
N LEU A 78 -22.71 5.64 7.15
CA LEU A 78 -22.33 5.61 8.55
C LEU A 78 -23.06 6.68 9.38
N TRP A 79 -23.47 7.77 8.74
CA TRP A 79 -24.10 8.97 9.33
C TRP A 79 -25.41 9.32 8.63
N ARG A 80 -26.30 8.35 8.43
CA ARG A 80 -27.70 8.68 8.14
C ARG A 80 -28.39 8.98 9.49
N PRO A 81 -28.69 10.25 9.83
CA PRO A 81 -29.44 10.57 11.02
C PRO A 81 -30.92 10.45 10.66
N ASP A 82 -31.44 9.24 10.51
CA ASP A 82 -32.89 9.02 10.47
C ASP A 82 -33.45 9.12 11.90
N SER A 83 -33.25 10.29 12.53
CA SER A 83 -33.95 10.68 13.75
C SER A 83 -33.82 12.19 14.01
N LEU A 84 -34.26 13.03 13.07
CA LEU A 84 -34.77 14.34 13.47
C LEU A 84 -35.83 14.84 12.48
N THR A 85 -37.09 14.52 12.78
CA THR A 85 -38.22 15.46 12.78
C THR A 85 -39.47 14.73 13.26
N ASN A 86 -39.60 14.65 14.57
CA ASN A 86 -40.83 15.07 15.25
C ASN A 86 -40.40 15.65 16.59
N VAL A 87 -40.09 16.96 16.55
CA VAL A 87 -39.88 17.76 17.75
C VAL A 87 -41.22 17.88 18.45
N THR A 88 -41.43 17.08 19.48
CA THR A 88 -42.13 17.50 20.70
C THR A 88 -41.59 16.67 21.88
N ASN A 89 -41.05 17.38 22.87
CA ASN A 89 -40.60 16.92 24.19
C ASN A 89 -39.22 16.24 24.27
N GLY A 90 -38.33 16.88 25.03
CA GLY A 90 -36.95 16.48 25.29
C GLY A 90 -36.82 15.11 25.98
N LYS A 91 -36.92 14.05 25.19
CA LYS A 91 -36.49 12.70 25.56
C LYS A 91 -35.29 12.38 24.68
N LYS A 92 -34.11 12.21 25.28
CA LYS A 92 -32.97 11.56 24.61
C LYS A 92 -33.47 10.22 24.09
N THR A 93 -33.63 10.10 22.78
CA THR A 93 -33.93 8.80 22.16
C THR A 93 -32.65 7.99 22.26
N CYS A 94 -32.61 7.02 23.17
CA CYS A 94 -31.60 5.98 23.12
C CYS A 94 -31.75 5.30 21.76
N ASP A 95 -30.77 5.45 20.87
CA ASP A 95 -30.73 4.67 19.63
C ASP A 95 -30.62 3.20 20.02
N SER A 96 -31.75 2.50 19.98
CA SER A 96 -31.89 1.12 20.43
C SER A 96 -31.41 0.11 19.39
N ARG A 97 -30.87 0.58 18.27
CA ARG A 97 -30.37 -0.31 17.21
C ARG A 97 -29.15 -1.08 17.70
N PRO A 98 -29.08 -2.38 17.41
CA PRO A 98 -27.88 -3.17 17.72
C PRO A 98 -26.69 -2.62 16.95
N VAL A 99 -25.52 -2.68 17.57
CA VAL A 99 -24.30 -2.11 16.99
C VAL A 99 -23.49 -3.20 16.31
N VAL A 100 -23.06 -2.93 15.08
CA VAL A 100 -22.04 -3.70 14.38
C VAL A 100 -20.72 -2.93 14.37
N TRP A 101 -19.64 -3.59 14.78
CA TRP A 101 -18.29 -3.11 14.62
C TRP A 101 -17.66 -3.78 13.40
N VAL A 102 -17.42 -3.03 12.32
CA VAL A 102 -16.82 -3.55 11.09
C VAL A 102 -15.34 -3.17 11.03
N ARG A 103 -14.44 -4.16 10.93
CA ARG A 103 -12.98 -3.96 10.89
C ARG A 103 -12.38 -4.51 9.60
N GLY A 104 -11.50 -3.73 9.00
CA GLY A 104 -10.73 -4.12 7.81
C GLY A 104 -9.61 -3.13 7.53
N LYS A 105 -8.62 -3.55 6.74
CA LYS A 105 -7.58 -2.65 6.24
C LYS A 105 -8.14 -1.83 5.09
N ASN A 106 -7.79 -0.54 5.00
CA ASN A 106 -8.18 0.35 3.90
C ASN A 106 -9.69 0.36 3.61
N LEU A 107 -10.52 0.47 4.65
CA LEU A 107 -11.99 0.51 4.53
C LEU A 107 -12.48 1.56 3.51
N GLU A 108 -11.76 2.67 3.41
CA GLU A 108 -11.99 3.76 2.44
C GLU A 108 -12.02 3.31 0.98
N SER A 109 -11.40 2.16 0.65
CA SER A 109 -11.42 1.62 -0.73
C SER A 109 -12.75 0.99 -1.11
N GLY A 110 -13.65 0.74 -0.16
CA GLY A 110 -15.01 0.31 -0.47
C GLY A 110 -15.25 -1.15 -0.76
N TYR A 111 -14.21 -1.98 -0.73
CA TYR A 111 -14.36 -3.42 -0.96
C TYR A 111 -15.33 -4.12 0.01
N LEU A 112 -15.63 -3.50 1.16
CA LEU A 112 -16.61 -3.99 2.14
C LEU A 112 -17.98 -3.30 2.07
N ARG A 113 -18.27 -2.47 1.06
CA ARG A 113 -19.55 -1.75 0.95
C ARG A 113 -20.77 -2.66 1.10
N HIS A 114 -20.69 -3.89 0.57
CA HIS A 114 -21.75 -4.87 0.68
C HIS A 114 -22.00 -5.34 2.12
N VAL A 115 -20.95 -5.47 2.94
CA VAL A 115 -21.08 -5.83 4.35
C VAL A 115 -21.88 -4.76 5.09
N PHE A 116 -21.51 -3.49 4.91
CA PHE A 116 -22.23 -2.36 5.48
C PHE A 116 -23.69 -2.33 5.04
N SER A 117 -23.95 -2.55 3.73
CA SER A 117 -25.31 -2.56 3.18
C SER A 117 -26.19 -3.64 3.80
N VAL A 118 -25.64 -4.84 4.02
CA VAL A 118 -26.38 -5.95 4.66
C VAL A 118 -26.72 -5.60 6.11
N PHE A 119 -25.78 -5.07 6.88
CA PHE A 119 -26.06 -4.69 8.27
C PHE A 119 -27.05 -3.52 8.38
N GLU A 120 -26.98 -2.54 7.48
CA GLU A 120 -27.96 -1.45 7.39
C GLU A 120 -29.38 -2.00 7.13
N GLN A 121 -29.52 -2.94 6.17
CA GLN A 121 -30.79 -3.61 5.88
C GLN A 121 -31.32 -4.44 7.06
N LEU A 122 -30.42 -5.00 7.87
CA LEU A 122 -30.76 -5.72 9.10
C LEU A 122 -31.06 -4.77 10.29
N GLY A 123 -30.98 -3.45 10.10
CA GLY A 123 -31.30 -2.45 11.13
C GLY A 123 -30.18 -2.21 12.14
N TYR A 124 -28.94 -2.62 11.85
CA TYR A 124 -27.79 -2.33 12.70
C TYR A 124 -27.29 -0.91 12.46
N ARG A 125 -26.77 -0.27 13.52
CA ARG A 125 -25.92 0.92 13.38
C ARG A 125 -24.46 0.49 13.37
N VAL A 126 -23.63 1.18 12.59
CA VAL A 126 -22.19 0.96 12.63
C VAL A 126 -21.61 1.71 13.83
N GLY A 127 -20.78 1.03 14.61
CA GLY A 127 -20.04 1.61 15.72
C GLY A 127 -18.60 1.11 15.73
N ASP A 128 -17.95 1.27 16.87
CA ASP A 128 -16.57 0.86 17.08
C ASP A 128 -16.38 -0.06 18.29
N GLY A 129 -15.12 -0.33 18.66
CA GLY A 129 -14.78 -1.22 19.77
C GLY A 129 -15.09 -0.64 21.15
N THR A 130 -15.44 0.63 21.25
CA THR A 130 -15.83 1.30 22.50
C THR A 130 -17.33 1.25 22.75
N ASP A 131 -18.13 1.04 21.71
CA ASP A 131 -19.57 0.80 21.82
C ASP A 131 -19.89 -0.55 22.50
N ASP A 132 -21.10 -0.67 23.04
CA ASP A 132 -21.66 -1.97 23.44
C ASP A 132 -22.13 -2.78 22.22
N TRP A 133 -21.16 -3.22 21.41
CA TRP A 133 -21.43 -3.88 20.14
C TRP A 133 -22.02 -5.29 20.31
N SER A 134 -22.88 -5.67 19.35
CA SER A 134 -23.50 -7.00 19.29
C SER A 134 -22.77 -7.91 18.31
N VAL A 135 -22.26 -7.35 17.20
CA VAL A 135 -21.53 -8.11 16.17
C VAL A 135 -20.22 -7.42 15.84
N LEU A 136 -19.12 -8.17 15.89
CA LEU A 136 -17.86 -7.80 15.25
C LEU A 136 -17.76 -8.52 13.92
N TRP A 137 -17.69 -7.76 12.84
CA TRP A 137 -17.38 -8.27 11.52
C TRP A 137 -15.97 -7.84 11.14
N SER A 138 -15.02 -8.78 11.12
CA SER A 138 -13.63 -8.51 10.75
C SER A 138 -13.29 -9.15 9.41
N HIS A 139 -12.66 -8.39 8.53
CA HIS A 139 -12.08 -8.92 7.30
C HIS A 139 -10.83 -9.76 7.62
N GLU A 140 -9.93 -9.21 8.44
CA GLU A 140 -8.73 -9.91 8.89
C GLU A 140 -9.05 -10.82 10.09
N TYR A 141 -8.17 -11.78 10.36
CA TYR A 141 -8.34 -12.71 11.48
C TYR A 141 -8.20 -11.99 12.84
N PRO A 142 -9.29 -11.87 13.64
CA PRO A 142 -9.31 -10.95 14.78
C PRO A 142 -8.58 -11.48 16.01
N PHE A 143 -8.43 -12.79 16.19
CA PHE A 143 -7.82 -13.38 17.39
C PHE A 143 -6.32 -13.11 17.55
N ALA A 144 -5.66 -12.57 16.52
CA ALA A 144 -4.26 -12.15 16.60
C ALA A 144 -4.14 -10.69 17.07
N GLU A 145 -4.90 -9.77 16.47
CA GLU A 145 -4.79 -8.32 16.72
C GLU A 145 -5.71 -7.83 17.85
N LEU A 146 -6.85 -8.50 18.06
CA LEU A 146 -7.87 -8.22 19.08
C LEU A 146 -7.91 -9.34 20.13
N SER A 147 -6.77 -9.95 20.43
CA SER A 147 -6.71 -11.13 21.30
C SER A 147 -7.35 -10.86 22.67
N HIS A 148 -7.15 -9.66 23.23
CA HIS A 148 -7.73 -9.24 24.49
C HIS A 148 -9.26 -9.13 24.45
N GLU A 149 -9.83 -8.50 23.42
CA GLU A 149 -11.28 -8.40 23.24
C GLU A 149 -11.89 -9.77 22.97
N MET A 150 -11.23 -10.61 22.18
CA MET A 150 -11.74 -11.93 21.79
C MET A 150 -11.78 -12.93 22.95
N THR A 151 -10.96 -12.75 23.99
CA THR A 151 -11.01 -13.59 25.20
C THR A 151 -12.06 -13.12 26.21
N HIS A 152 -12.61 -11.91 26.06
CA HIS A 152 -13.57 -11.31 26.99
C HIS A 152 -14.91 -10.96 26.34
N LEU A 153 -15.35 -11.78 25.39
CA LEU A 153 -16.63 -11.59 24.72
C LEU A 153 -17.81 -11.79 25.67
N LYS A 154 -18.78 -10.89 25.61
CA LYS A 154 -20.05 -11.05 26.31
C LYS A 154 -20.90 -12.13 25.64
N PRO A 155 -21.84 -12.80 26.35
CA PRO A 155 -22.59 -13.92 25.80
C PRO A 155 -23.40 -13.62 24.52
N TYR A 156 -23.85 -12.38 24.36
CA TYR A 156 -24.59 -11.92 23.18
C TYR A 156 -23.70 -11.47 22.03
N GLN A 157 -22.41 -11.24 22.27
CA GLN A 157 -21.49 -10.80 21.24
C GLN A 157 -21.19 -11.94 20.27
N ARG A 158 -21.13 -11.61 18.99
CA ARG A 158 -20.86 -12.53 17.90
C ARG A 158 -19.71 -12.01 17.05
N VAL A 159 -18.86 -12.93 16.61
CA VAL A 159 -17.70 -12.64 15.75
C VAL A 159 -17.77 -13.58 14.55
N ASN A 160 -17.49 -13.06 13.35
CA ASN A 160 -17.56 -13.83 12.10
C ASN A 160 -16.37 -14.78 11.85
N HIS A 161 -15.54 -15.06 12.87
CA HIS A 161 -14.38 -15.94 12.78
C HIS A 161 -14.38 -16.92 13.95
N PHE A 162 -13.85 -18.12 13.71
CA PHE A 162 -13.59 -19.11 14.78
C PHE A 162 -12.12 -19.11 15.17
N PRO A 163 -11.79 -19.22 16.48
CA PRO A 163 -10.40 -19.35 16.91
C PRO A 163 -9.81 -20.65 16.35
N GLY A 164 -8.58 -20.59 15.83
CA GLY A 164 -7.90 -21.72 15.22
C GLY A 164 -8.32 -22.05 13.79
N SER A 165 -9.33 -21.37 13.21
CA SER A 165 -9.72 -21.57 11.80
C SER A 165 -8.58 -21.31 10.80
N GLY A 166 -7.55 -20.56 11.20
CA GLY A 166 -6.31 -20.40 10.44
C GLY A 166 -5.59 -21.72 10.13
N TYR A 167 -5.72 -22.75 10.98
CA TYR A 167 -5.08 -24.04 10.74
C TYR A 167 -5.65 -24.79 9.53
N ILE A 168 -6.93 -24.60 9.24
CA ILE A 168 -7.61 -25.22 8.09
C ILE A 168 -7.66 -24.31 6.86
N THR A 169 -7.67 -22.98 7.05
CA THR A 169 -7.79 -22.02 5.94
C THR A 169 -6.43 -21.60 5.34
N ASN A 170 -5.34 -21.72 6.10
CA ASN A 170 -4.00 -21.44 5.58
C ASN A 170 -3.45 -22.64 4.80
N LYS A 171 -3.06 -22.40 3.54
CA LYS A 171 -2.48 -23.41 2.64
C LYS A 171 -1.33 -24.19 3.29
N VAL A 172 -0.42 -23.51 3.98
CA VAL A 172 0.74 -24.15 4.60
C VAL A 172 0.27 -25.11 5.68
N SER A 173 -0.51 -24.59 6.65
CA SER A 173 -1.02 -25.34 7.79
C SER A 173 -1.86 -26.55 7.37
N LEU A 174 -2.73 -26.40 6.37
CA LEU A 174 -3.54 -27.49 5.85
C LEU A 174 -2.67 -28.59 5.21
N SER A 175 -1.73 -28.18 4.36
CA SER A 175 -0.91 -29.09 3.57
C SER A 175 0.13 -29.86 4.38
N THR A 176 0.66 -29.27 5.45
CA THR A 176 1.68 -29.92 6.30
C THR A 176 1.12 -30.47 7.62
N GLY A 177 -0.10 -30.09 7.99
CA GLY A 177 -0.71 -30.48 9.27
C GLY A 177 -1.57 -31.74 9.20
N SER A 178 -1.88 -32.26 8.00
CA SER A 178 -2.75 -33.42 7.83
C SER A 178 -2.09 -34.50 6.97
N ASN A 179 -1.90 -35.69 7.56
CA ASN A 179 -1.56 -36.91 6.82
C ASN A 179 -2.87 -37.59 6.37
N SER A 180 -3.52 -37.01 5.36
CA SER A 180 -4.76 -37.53 4.78
C SER A 180 -4.53 -38.00 3.35
N GLU A 181 -5.14 -39.12 2.97
CA GLU A 181 -5.10 -39.65 1.59
C GLU A 181 -5.68 -38.67 0.55
N HIS A 182 -6.57 -37.78 0.99
CA HIS A 182 -7.23 -36.79 0.15
C HIS A 182 -6.48 -35.45 0.06
N VAL A 183 -5.41 -35.27 0.85
CA VAL A 183 -4.55 -34.07 0.81
C VAL A 183 -3.22 -34.45 0.15
N PRO A 184 -2.83 -33.84 -0.98
CA PRO A 184 -1.56 -34.14 -1.61
C PRO A 184 -0.37 -33.87 -0.68
N LYS A 185 0.66 -34.72 -0.75
CA LYS A 185 1.84 -34.59 0.11
C LYS A 185 2.50 -33.23 -0.10
N ALA A 186 2.85 -32.57 0.99
CA ALA A 186 3.48 -31.26 0.94
C ALA A 186 4.62 -31.10 1.93
N PHE A 187 5.56 -30.24 1.57
CA PHE A 187 6.75 -29.94 2.37
C PHE A 187 6.93 -28.43 2.51
N LYS A 188 7.19 -27.98 3.74
CA LYS A 188 7.48 -26.58 4.05
C LYS A 188 8.98 -26.32 3.96
N LEU A 189 9.39 -25.46 3.03
CA LEU A 189 10.79 -25.06 2.90
C LEU A 189 11.08 -23.75 3.66
N PRO A 190 12.27 -23.63 4.29
CA PRO A 190 13.40 -24.57 4.23
C PRO A 190 13.34 -25.74 5.24
N GLN A 191 12.35 -25.79 6.13
CA GLN A 191 12.34 -26.70 7.28
C GLN A 191 12.34 -28.20 6.92
N GLN A 192 11.68 -28.60 5.83
CA GLN A 192 11.52 -30.00 5.40
C GLN A 192 12.24 -30.27 4.08
N LYS A 193 13.39 -29.62 3.86
CA LYS A 193 14.13 -29.75 2.59
C LYS A 193 14.67 -31.16 2.39
N GLU A 194 15.24 -31.73 3.44
CA GLU A 194 15.87 -33.05 3.42
C GLU A 194 14.82 -34.14 3.16
N GLU A 195 13.66 -34.06 3.83
CA GLU A 195 12.51 -34.93 3.62
C GLU A 195 12.01 -34.87 2.17
N PHE A 196 11.89 -33.66 1.62
CA PHE A 196 11.51 -33.48 0.22
C PHE A 196 12.52 -34.11 -0.75
N LEU A 197 13.83 -33.93 -0.51
CA LEU A 197 14.86 -34.51 -1.36
C LEU A 197 14.81 -36.04 -1.35
N LEU A 198 14.63 -36.66 -0.18
CA LEU A 198 14.45 -38.11 -0.05
C LEU A 198 13.21 -38.59 -0.82
N GLU A 199 12.07 -37.91 -0.67
CA GLU A 199 10.83 -38.25 -1.39
C GLU A 199 11.00 -38.19 -2.91
N THR A 200 11.70 -37.17 -3.42
CA THR A 200 11.94 -37.02 -4.86
C THR A 200 12.85 -38.10 -5.44
N GLN A 201 13.79 -38.62 -4.63
CA GLN A 201 14.66 -39.74 -5.03
C GLN A 201 13.88 -41.05 -5.08
N MET A 202 13.00 -41.29 -4.10
CA MET A 202 12.18 -42.50 -4.05
C MET A 202 11.08 -42.53 -5.12
N HIS A 203 10.60 -41.36 -5.56
CA HIS A 203 9.51 -41.24 -6.52
C HIS A 203 9.86 -40.30 -7.69
N PRO A 204 10.80 -40.69 -8.59
CA PRO A 204 11.33 -39.80 -9.64
C PRO A 204 10.33 -39.43 -10.74
N HIS A 205 9.21 -40.15 -10.83
CA HIS A 205 8.13 -39.89 -11.79
C HIS A 205 7.12 -38.85 -11.30
N LYS A 206 7.12 -38.52 -10.00
CA LYS A 206 6.18 -37.55 -9.43
C LYS A 206 6.52 -36.13 -9.83
N LEU A 207 5.48 -35.33 -10.07
CA LEU A 207 5.58 -33.92 -10.36
C LEU A 207 5.32 -33.10 -9.10
N TRP A 208 5.98 -31.94 -8.98
CA TRP A 208 5.93 -31.10 -7.80
C TRP A 208 5.68 -29.64 -8.18
N VAL A 209 4.83 -28.96 -7.40
CA VAL A 209 4.51 -27.54 -7.58
C VAL A 209 5.01 -26.76 -6.40
N GLN A 210 5.78 -25.70 -6.67
CA GLN A 210 6.20 -24.75 -5.65
C GLN A 210 5.19 -23.60 -5.60
N LYS A 211 4.62 -23.38 -4.41
CA LYS A 211 3.73 -22.26 -4.14
C LYS A 211 4.37 -21.32 -3.12
N SER A 212 4.29 -20.03 -3.41
CA SER A 212 4.60 -19.01 -2.40
C SER A 212 3.52 -19.04 -1.30
N ASN A 213 3.89 -18.63 -0.09
CA ASN A 213 2.93 -18.46 1.00
C ASN A 213 2.04 -17.21 0.83
N HIS A 214 2.21 -16.44 -0.25
CA HIS A 214 1.42 -15.25 -0.56
C HIS A 214 0.38 -15.55 -1.64
N HIS A 215 -0.64 -14.69 -1.76
CA HIS A 215 -1.82 -14.93 -2.60
C HIS A 215 -1.54 -15.09 -4.12
N ARG A 216 -0.32 -14.84 -4.61
CA ARG A 216 0.06 -14.96 -6.03
C ARG A 216 1.48 -15.54 -6.19
N GLY A 217 1.72 -16.22 -7.31
CA GLY A 217 3.02 -16.83 -7.66
C GLY A 217 3.03 -18.35 -7.52
N ILE A 218 2.30 -19.04 -8.40
CA ILE A 218 2.41 -20.49 -8.59
C ILE A 218 3.47 -20.73 -9.66
N GLN A 219 4.50 -21.51 -9.36
CA GLN A 219 5.46 -21.98 -10.35
C GLN A 219 5.45 -23.50 -10.38
N VAL A 220 5.10 -24.07 -11.53
CA VAL A 220 5.29 -25.50 -11.78
C VAL A 220 6.76 -25.68 -12.13
N ARG A 221 7.50 -26.45 -11.32
CA ARG A 221 8.92 -26.73 -11.59
C ARG A 221 9.12 -28.22 -11.71
N LEU A 222 9.47 -28.67 -12.91
CA LEU A 222 9.94 -30.03 -13.14
C LEU A 222 11.37 -30.17 -12.59
N ARG A 223 11.53 -31.01 -11.58
CA ARG A 223 12.79 -31.64 -11.14
C ARG A 223 13.96 -30.74 -10.69
N CYS A 224 13.87 -29.43 -10.77
CA CYS A 224 14.96 -28.54 -10.34
C CYS A 224 14.46 -27.42 -9.42
N ILE A 225 14.49 -27.71 -8.12
CA ILE A 225 14.80 -26.67 -7.13
C ILE A 225 16.31 -26.71 -7.00
N HIS A 226 17.00 -25.99 -7.89
CA HIS A 226 18.43 -25.76 -7.75
C HIS A 226 18.68 -25.21 -6.35
N THR A 227 19.50 -25.94 -5.60
CA THR A 227 19.94 -25.66 -4.23
C THR A 227 20.67 -24.31 -4.07
N SER A 228 20.85 -23.56 -5.17
CA SER A 228 21.49 -22.25 -5.23
C SER A 228 20.53 -21.06 -5.36
N CYS A 229 19.21 -21.26 -5.55
CA CYS A 229 18.29 -20.14 -5.56
C CYS A 229 17.96 -19.74 -4.12
N GLY A 230 18.75 -18.81 -3.57
CA GLY A 230 18.62 -18.20 -2.26
C GLY A 230 17.34 -17.39 -2.04
N SER A 231 16.18 -17.96 -2.37
CA SER A 231 14.90 -17.44 -1.91
C SER A 231 14.81 -17.70 -0.41
N ARG A 232 15.22 -16.72 0.39
CA ARG A 232 15.00 -16.65 1.84
C ARG A 232 13.51 -16.63 2.25
N LYS A 233 12.59 -16.83 1.30
CA LYS A 233 11.15 -16.78 1.52
C LYS A 233 10.60 -18.19 1.69
N ALA A 234 9.85 -18.39 2.77
CA ALA A 234 9.15 -19.64 3.03
C ALA A 234 8.21 -19.97 1.85
N THR A 235 8.33 -21.20 1.34
CA THR A 235 7.50 -21.73 0.26
C THR A 235 7.04 -23.14 0.59
N THR A 236 5.92 -23.54 0.00
CA THR A 236 5.35 -24.88 0.17
C THR A 236 5.44 -25.61 -1.15
N ILE A 237 5.99 -26.82 -1.13
CA ILE A 237 6.02 -27.71 -2.28
C ILE A 237 4.90 -28.73 -2.11
N VAL A 238 4.09 -28.93 -3.15
CA VAL A 238 2.95 -29.84 -3.12
C VAL A 238 3.04 -30.79 -4.30
N GLU A 239 2.75 -32.07 -4.08
CA GLU A 239 2.64 -33.09 -5.13
C GLU A 239 1.58 -32.70 -6.17
N PHE A 240 1.90 -32.85 -7.44
CA PHE A 240 1.00 -32.66 -8.57
C PHE A 240 0.55 -34.03 -9.07
N ARG A 241 -0.74 -34.33 -8.86
CA ARG A 241 -1.40 -35.53 -9.38
C ARG A 241 -1.74 -35.36 -10.86
#